data_AF-A0A523HT94-F1
#
_entry.id   AF-A0A523HT94-F1
#
_cell.length_a   1.000
_cell.length_b   1.000
_cell.length_c   1.000
_cell.angle_alpha   90.00
_cell.angle_beta   90.00
_cell.angle_gamma   90.00
#
_symmetry.space_group_name_H-M   'P 1'
#
loop_
_entity.id
_entity.type
_entity.pdbx_description
1 polymer ?
#
loop_
_entity_poly.entity_id
_entity_poly.type
_entity_poly.pdbx_seq_one_letter_code
_entity_poly.pdbx_strand_id
1 'polypeptide(L)'
;MICDKISEEEVISQMKKSVILAIFALVFAVPLQAQVARLVHFQGTVMDSTGNAFAGSTDLTFSIYGRPRSGQPFWSETHDNVQVTDGTYSVLLGSKNPLKLSFYEYFLEVSSDHVATGERRVMIVGSGYNFRLWFLFSAYTVVWLALFLYIFSISRRQKRIISELEILAEVKGSARP
;
A
#
# COMPACT_ATOMS: atom_id res chain seq x y z
N MET A 1 -20.70 -42.68 -31.22
CA MET A 1 -21.02 -41.24 -31.33
C MET A 1 -21.48 -40.64 -29.99
N ILE A 2 -22.29 -41.34 -29.18
CA ILE A 2 -22.73 -40.83 -27.85
C ILE A 2 -21.61 -40.89 -26.78
N CYS A 3 -20.75 -41.91 -26.83
CA CYS A 3 -19.62 -42.07 -25.88
C CYS A 3 -18.59 -40.93 -25.96
N ASP A 4 -18.39 -40.37 -27.16
CA ASP A 4 -17.39 -39.32 -27.44
C ASP A 4 -17.82 -37.94 -26.90
N LYS A 5 -19.13 -37.63 -26.99
CA LYS A 5 -19.72 -36.41 -26.43
C LYS A 5 -19.68 -36.36 -24.90
N ILE A 6 -19.80 -37.51 -24.24
CA ILE A 6 -19.78 -37.59 -22.77
C ILE A 6 -18.38 -37.28 -22.25
N SER A 7 -17.31 -37.78 -22.91
CA SER A 7 -15.93 -37.42 -22.55
C SER A 7 -15.62 -35.94 -22.76
N GLU A 8 -16.15 -35.31 -23.81
CA GLU A 8 -15.93 -33.87 -24.05
C GLU A 8 -16.62 -32.98 -23.01
N GLU A 9 -17.87 -33.30 -22.63
CA GLU A 9 -18.61 -32.56 -21.60
C GLU A 9 -17.95 -32.69 -20.21
N GLU A 10 -17.45 -33.89 -19.87
CA GLU A 10 -16.72 -34.16 -18.63
C GLU A 10 -15.42 -33.33 -18.57
N VAL A 11 -14.66 -33.28 -19.67
CA VAL A 11 -13.41 -32.50 -19.78
C VAL A 11 -13.69 -30.99 -19.67
N ILE A 12 -14.76 -30.49 -20.30
CA ILE A 12 -15.15 -29.08 -20.21
C ILE A 12 -15.61 -28.72 -18.79
N SER A 13 -16.29 -29.63 -18.09
CA SER A 13 -16.70 -29.45 -16.69
C SER A 13 -15.50 -29.42 -15.74
N GLN A 14 -14.51 -30.29 -15.96
CA GLN A 14 -13.26 -30.32 -15.19
C GLN A 14 -12.41 -29.07 -15.46
N MET A 15 -12.24 -28.66 -16.73
CA MET A 15 -11.54 -27.42 -17.09
C MET A 15 -12.18 -26.19 -16.43
N LYS A 16 -13.52 -26.10 -16.41
CA LYS A 16 -14.22 -24.99 -15.74
C LYS A 16 -13.93 -24.95 -14.24
N LYS A 17 -13.94 -26.10 -13.56
CA LYS A 17 -13.61 -26.20 -12.13
C LYS A 17 -12.16 -25.78 -11.85
N SER A 18 -11.22 -26.23 -12.68
CA SER A 18 -9.80 -25.84 -12.57
C SER A 18 -9.58 -24.35 -12.82
N VAL A 19 -10.28 -23.75 -13.79
CA VAL A 19 -10.20 -22.31 -14.08
C VAL A 19 -10.80 -21.49 -12.93
N ILE A 20 -11.95 -21.90 -12.37
CA ILE A 20 -12.56 -21.23 -11.22
C ILE A 20 -11.63 -21.31 -10.00
N LEU A 21 -11.01 -22.46 -9.75
CA LEU A 21 -10.05 -22.64 -8.66
C LEU A 21 -8.81 -21.75 -8.84
N ALA A 22 -8.29 -21.64 -10.06
CA ALA A 22 -7.15 -20.78 -10.37
C ALA A 22 -7.47 -19.29 -10.18
N ILE A 23 -8.66 -18.84 -10.59
CA ILE A 23 -9.11 -17.46 -10.37
C ILE A 23 -9.30 -17.19 -8.87
N PHE A 24 -9.86 -18.13 -8.12
CA PHE A 24 -10.03 -17.99 -6.68
C PHE A 24 -8.68 -17.90 -5.94
N ALA A 25 -7.70 -18.73 -6.33
CA ALA A 25 -6.34 -18.66 -5.81
C ALA A 25 -5.65 -17.32 -6.14
N LEU A 26 -5.89 -16.76 -7.33
CA LEU A 26 -5.34 -15.47 -7.75
C LEU A 26 -5.96 -14.30 -6.95
N VAL A 27 -7.25 -14.37 -6.60
CA VAL A 27 -7.92 -13.35 -5.77
C VAL A 27 -7.44 -13.39 -4.31
N PHE A 28 -7.08 -14.57 -3.80
CA PHE A 28 -6.53 -14.74 -2.46
C PHE A 28 -5.02 -14.48 -2.36
N ALA A 29 -4.34 -14.14 -3.46
CA ALA A 29 -2.98 -13.66 -3.42
C ALA A 29 -2.94 -12.28 -2.75
N VAL A 30 -2.83 -12.28 -1.42
CA VAL A 30 -2.67 -11.05 -0.65
C VAL A 30 -1.38 -10.37 -1.09
N PRO A 31 -1.41 -9.11 -1.54
CA PRO A 31 -0.18 -8.38 -1.80
C PRO A 31 0.58 -8.24 -0.48
N LEU A 32 1.76 -8.86 -0.39
CA LEU A 32 2.70 -8.60 0.69
C LEU A 32 3.03 -7.11 0.65
N GLN A 33 2.57 -6.36 1.65
CA GLN A 33 2.86 -4.94 1.74
C GLN A 33 4.33 -4.77 2.08
N ALA A 34 5.14 -4.50 1.06
CA ALA A 34 6.50 -4.01 1.25
C ALA A 34 6.41 -2.60 1.85
N GLN A 35 6.59 -2.49 3.16
CA GLN A 35 6.81 -1.21 3.80
C GLN A 35 8.18 -0.70 3.35
N VAL A 36 8.19 0.15 2.32
CA VAL A 36 9.41 0.81 1.86
C VAL A 36 9.92 1.68 3.00
N ALA A 37 11.13 1.38 3.49
CA ALA A 37 11.81 2.20 4.49
C ALA A 37 11.91 3.63 3.95
N ARG A 38 11.33 4.58 4.69
CA ARG A 38 11.33 5.98 4.26
C ARG A 38 12.59 6.65 4.77
N LEU A 39 13.39 7.16 3.84
CA LEU A 39 14.48 8.07 4.13
C LEU A 39 13.91 9.50 4.18
N VAL A 40 14.18 10.23 5.25
CA VAL A 40 13.75 11.62 5.42
C VAL A 40 14.99 12.50 5.53
N HIS A 41 15.17 13.40 4.57
CA HIS A 41 16.21 14.42 4.65
C HIS A 41 15.83 15.46 5.69
N PHE A 42 16.66 15.62 6.71
CA PHE A 42 16.46 16.58 7.78
C PHE A 42 17.65 17.53 7.87
N GLN A 43 17.37 18.83 7.94
CA GLN A 43 18.36 19.88 8.06
C GLN A 43 18.01 20.77 9.24
N GLY A 44 19.01 21.10 10.04
CA GLY A 44 18.85 21.97 11.19
C GLY A 44 20.08 22.84 11.40
N THR A 45 19.98 23.71 12.41
CA THR A 45 21.11 24.52 12.85
C THR A 45 21.52 24.17 14.27
N VAL A 46 22.82 24.19 14.53
CA VAL A 46 23.43 24.03 15.86
C VAL A 46 24.24 25.28 16.16
N MET A 47 24.02 25.82 17.35
CA MET A 47 24.79 26.91 17.91
C MET A 47 25.63 26.37 19.06
N ASP A 48 26.82 26.92 19.25
CA ASP A 48 27.66 26.63 20.41
C ASP A 48 27.10 27.34 21.66
N SER A 49 27.59 26.97 22.83
CA SER A 49 27.34 27.56 24.15
C SER A 49 27.47 29.09 24.21
N THR A 50 28.24 29.69 23.29
CA THR A 50 28.42 31.14 23.17
C THR A 50 27.45 31.81 22.18
N GLY A 51 26.51 31.08 21.58
CA GLY A 51 25.53 31.59 20.62
C GLY A 51 26.06 31.75 19.18
N ASN A 52 27.28 31.28 18.90
CA ASN A 52 27.88 31.31 17.56
C ASN A 52 27.50 30.04 16.77
N ALA A 53 27.54 30.11 15.44
CA ALA A 53 27.35 28.95 14.57
C ALA A 53 28.43 27.89 14.86
N PHE A 54 28.02 26.69 15.26
CA PHE A 54 28.94 25.60 15.54
C PHE A 54 29.55 25.07 14.22
N ALA A 55 30.88 24.94 14.18
CA ALA A 55 31.59 24.37 13.03
C ALA A 55 32.50 23.25 13.51
N GLY A 56 32.29 22.05 12.99
CA GLY A 56 33.00 20.85 13.43
C GLY A 56 32.14 19.60 13.33
N SER A 57 32.66 18.49 13.83
CA SER A 57 31.93 17.22 13.87
C SER A 57 31.31 17.03 15.25
N THR A 58 30.05 16.64 15.29
CA THR A 58 29.32 16.36 16.53
C THR A 58 28.39 15.17 16.36
N ASP A 59 28.10 14.48 17.46
CA ASP A 59 27.15 13.38 17.47
C ASP A 59 25.75 13.94 17.68
N LEU A 60 24.83 13.58 16.77
CA LEU A 60 23.45 14.04 16.81
C LEU A 60 22.52 12.85 17.04
N THR A 61 21.75 12.92 18.13
CA THR A 61 20.69 11.95 18.41
C THR A 61 19.33 12.54 18.09
N PHE A 62 18.61 11.85 17.21
CA PHE A 62 17.29 12.23 16.75
C PHE A 62 16.25 11.33 17.42
N SER A 63 15.25 11.93 18.05
CA SER A 63 14.19 11.18 18.74
C SER A 63 12.83 11.70 18.33
N ILE A 64 11.94 10.78 17.93
CA ILE A 64 10.59 11.11 17.48
C ILE A 64 9.58 10.71 18.55
N TYR A 65 8.72 11.67 18.91
CA TYR A 65 7.65 11.53 19.89
C TYR A 65 6.29 11.65 19.22
N GLY A 66 5.30 10.90 19.73
CA GLY A 66 3.89 11.06 19.32
C GLY A 66 3.15 12.19 20.06
N ARG A 67 3.84 12.92 20.95
CA ARG A 67 3.25 13.97 21.78
C ARG A 67 4.22 15.14 21.98
N PRO A 68 3.70 16.38 22.15
CA PRO A 68 4.52 17.58 22.18
C PRO A 68 5.39 17.76 23.43
N ARG A 69 5.03 17.19 24.59
CA ARG A 69 5.74 17.47 25.86
C ARG A 69 6.03 16.26 26.75
N SER A 70 5.40 15.11 26.52
CA SER A 70 5.57 13.93 27.37
C SER A 70 5.36 12.63 26.61
N GLY A 71 6.11 11.59 26.95
CA GLY A 71 6.03 10.27 26.32
C GLY A 71 7.41 9.69 26.03
N GLN A 72 7.47 8.37 25.88
CA GLN A 72 8.66 7.67 25.39
C GLN A 72 8.85 7.95 23.89
N PRO A 73 10.09 8.00 23.38
CA PRO A 73 10.33 8.13 21.95
C PRO A 73 9.79 6.88 21.24
N PHE A 74 9.00 7.09 20.18
CA PHE A 74 8.56 6.02 19.30
C PHE A 74 9.72 5.48 18.47
N TRP A 75 10.69 6.35 18.21
CA TRP A 75 11.83 6.06 17.38
C TRP A 75 13.01 6.93 17.80
N SER A 76 14.21 6.37 17.72
CA SER A 76 15.45 7.08 17.98
C SER A 76 16.54 6.58 17.02
N GLU A 77 17.38 7.51 16.56
CA GLU A 77 18.54 7.24 15.71
C GLU A 77 19.68 8.17 16.09
N THR A 78 20.86 7.60 16.30
CA THR A 78 22.08 8.36 16.59
C THR A 78 22.98 8.37 15.36
N HIS A 79 23.36 9.56 14.91
CA HIS A 79 24.34 9.79 13.86
C HIS A 79 25.63 10.28 14.48
N ASP A 80 26.68 9.48 14.33
CA ASP A 80 28.00 9.79 14.86
C ASP A 80 28.79 10.62 13.83
N ASN A 81 29.61 11.54 14.31
CA ASN A 81 30.54 12.34 13.50
C ASN A 81 29.84 13.14 12.37
N VAL A 82 28.70 13.77 12.66
CA VAL A 82 27.97 14.60 11.70
C VAL A 82 28.75 15.89 11.47
N GLN A 83 29.12 16.16 10.22
CA GLN A 83 29.80 17.38 9.83
C GLN A 83 28.83 18.56 9.87
N VAL A 84 29.13 19.56 10.69
CA VAL A 84 28.40 20.83 10.77
C VAL A 84 29.26 21.90 10.13
N THR A 85 28.72 22.53 9.09
CA THR A 85 29.36 23.64 8.37
C THR A 85 28.51 24.88 8.55
N ASP A 86 29.10 25.98 9.03
CA ASP A 86 28.41 27.23 9.33
C ASP A 86 27.17 27.06 10.20
N GLY A 87 27.28 26.22 11.24
CA GLY A 87 26.17 25.94 12.15
C GLY A 87 25.04 25.14 11.54
N THR A 88 25.18 24.62 10.32
CA THR A 88 24.13 23.85 9.63
C THR A 88 24.57 22.41 9.42
N TYR A 89 23.65 21.47 9.64
CA TYR A 89 23.85 20.04 9.38
C TYR A 89 22.74 19.49 8.49
N SER A 90 23.06 18.45 7.72
CA SER A 90 22.10 17.66 6.96
C SER A 90 22.30 16.18 7.26
N VAL A 91 21.20 15.48 7.58
CA VAL A 91 21.20 14.05 7.83
C VAL A 91 20.03 13.36 7.12
N LEU A 92 20.21 12.08 6.82
CA LEU A 92 19.17 11.20 6.29
C LEU A 92 18.65 10.30 7.42
N LEU A 93 17.52 10.69 7.99
CA LEU A 93 16.83 9.90 9.00
C LEU A 93 16.23 8.65 8.35
N GLY A 94 16.28 7.52 9.03
CA GLY A 94 15.84 6.23 8.53
C GLY A 94 16.95 5.39 7.89
N SER A 95 18.20 5.87 7.89
CA SER A 95 19.33 5.19 7.24
C SER A 95 19.95 4.09 8.10
N LYS A 96 20.08 4.32 9.41
CA LYS A 96 20.49 3.31 10.40
C LYS A 96 19.29 2.59 11.02
N ASN A 97 18.18 3.32 11.27
CA ASN A 97 16.97 2.76 11.86
C ASN A 97 15.73 3.09 11.02
N PRO A 98 15.17 2.14 10.23
CA PRO A 98 14.05 2.41 9.33
C PRO A 98 12.87 3.10 9.99
N LEU A 99 12.47 4.27 9.46
CA LEU A 99 11.33 5.04 9.94
C LEU A 99 10.01 4.39 9.54
N LYS A 100 9.29 3.84 10.53
CA LYS A 100 7.93 3.31 10.37
C LYS A 100 6.90 4.29 10.95
N LEU A 101 6.81 5.47 10.35
CA LEU A 101 5.86 6.49 10.78
C LEU A 101 4.50 6.29 10.11
N SER A 102 3.44 6.21 10.91
CA SER A 102 2.06 6.22 10.46
C SER A 102 1.51 7.65 10.60
N PHE A 103 1.24 8.36 9.50
CA PHE A 103 0.30 9.49 9.27
C PHE A 103 -0.06 10.54 10.35
N TYR A 104 0.57 10.55 11.50
CA TYR A 104 0.23 11.38 12.63
C TYR A 104 1.20 12.56 12.71
N GLU A 105 0.79 13.57 13.47
CA GLU A 105 1.65 14.66 13.88
C GLU A 105 2.73 14.08 14.80
N TYR A 106 3.98 14.14 14.33
CA TYR A 106 5.12 13.69 15.11
C TYR A 106 5.95 14.88 15.54
N PHE A 107 6.65 14.70 16.66
CA PHE A 107 7.48 15.73 17.26
C PHE A 107 8.92 15.22 17.25
N LEU A 108 9.80 15.87 16.50
CA LEU A 108 11.22 15.54 16.48
C LEU A 108 11.97 16.38 17.51
N GLU A 109 12.76 15.69 18.31
CA GLU A 109 13.74 16.25 19.24
C GLU A 109 15.13 15.92 18.71
N VAL A 110 16.02 16.91 18.74
CA VAL A 110 17.43 16.75 18.40
C VAL A 110 18.23 17.02 19.67
N SER A 111 19.02 16.04 20.07
CA SER A 111 19.91 16.11 21.23
C SER A 111 21.35 15.98 20.76
N SER A 112 22.23 16.82 21.30
CA SER A 112 23.68 16.72 21.15
C SER A 112 24.36 17.39 22.34
N ASP A 113 25.65 17.15 22.52
CA ASP A 113 26.44 17.79 23.58
C ASP A 113 26.43 19.32 23.51
N HIS A 114 26.19 19.88 22.32
CA HIS A 114 26.16 21.32 22.06
C HIS A 114 24.74 21.89 21.90
N VAL A 115 23.68 21.07 21.96
CA VAL A 115 22.28 21.51 21.81
C VAL A 115 21.54 21.22 23.11
N ALA A 116 21.08 22.30 23.78
CA ALA A 116 20.26 22.20 24.97
C ALA A 116 19.02 21.34 24.68
N THR A 117 19.05 20.12 25.21
CA THR A 117 17.98 19.14 25.06
C THR A 117 16.92 19.44 26.11
N GLY A 118 15.73 19.88 25.70
CA GLY A 118 14.66 20.06 26.69
C GLY A 118 13.37 20.75 26.28
N GLU A 119 13.36 21.67 25.31
CA GLU A 119 12.15 22.50 25.14
C GLU A 119 11.67 22.73 23.70
N ARG A 120 12.48 22.39 22.69
CA ARG A 120 12.12 22.65 21.28
C ARG A 120 11.96 21.35 20.50
N ARG A 121 10.77 20.76 20.61
CA ARG A 121 10.35 19.73 19.65
C ARG A 121 9.78 20.38 18.41
N VAL A 122 10.35 20.05 17.26
CA VAL A 122 9.87 20.53 15.97
C VAL A 122 8.78 19.57 15.50
N MET A 123 7.62 20.12 15.17
CA MET A 123 6.55 19.33 14.57
C MET A 123 6.98 18.92 13.17
N ILE A 124 6.98 17.61 12.91
CA ILE A 124 7.21 17.03 11.60
C ILE A 124 5.91 16.39 11.15
N VAL A 125 5.43 16.83 10.00
CA VAL A 125 4.30 16.21 9.31
C VAL A 125 4.87 15.28 8.25
N GLY A 126 4.62 13.99 8.38
CA GLY A 126 5.00 13.04 7.35
C GLY A 126 4.26 13.35 6.04
N SER A 127 4.97 13.36 4.91
CA SER A 127 4.33 13.40 3.59
C SER A 127 3.38 12.21 3.46
N GLY A 128 2.09 12.48 3.39
CA GLY A 128 1.09 11.44 3.52
C GLY A 128 1.14 10.43 2.36
N TYR A 129 1.65 9.22 2.59
CA TYR A 129 1.31 8.04 1.77
C TYR A 129 -0.13 7.56 2.02
N ASN A 130 -1.11 8.23 1.42
CA ASN A 130 -2.52 7.87 1.39
C ASN A 130 -2.87 6.40 1.73
N PHE A 131 -3.20 6.09 2.99
CA PHE A 131 -3.94 4.85 3.34
C PHE A 131 -5.27 4.76 2.54
N ARG A 132 -5.70 5.86 1.92
CA ARG A 132 -6.80 5.94 0.93
C ARG A 132 -6.57 5.14 -0.36
N LEU A 133 -5.33 4.75 -0.70
CA LEU A 133 -5.10 3.98 -1.92
C LEU A 133 -5.74 2.59 -1.86
N TRP A 134 -5.85 2.01 -0.66
CA TRP A 134 -6.47 0.69 -0.49
C TRP A 134 -7.98 0.71 -0.73
N PHE A 135 -8.66 1.82 -0.40
CA PHE A 135 -10.07 2.00 -0.74
C PHE A 135 -10.30 2.10 -2.24
N LEU A 136 -9.38 2.72 -2.98
CA LEU A 136 -9.42 2.75 -4.44
C LEU A 136 -9.26 1.35 -5.04
N PHE A 137 -8.31 0.56 -4.52
CA PHE A 137 -8.14 -0.83 -4.96
C PHE A 137 -9.35 -1.71 -4.62
N SER A 138 -9.92 -1.57 -3.42
CA SER A 138 -11.12 -2.29 -3.00
C SER A 138 -12.37 -1.89 -3.81
N ALA A 139 -12.57 -0.60 -4.05
CA ALA A 139 -13.67 -0.13 -4.89
C ALA A 139 -13.52 -0.63 -6.34
N TYR A 140 -12.29 -0.63 -6.88
CA TYR A 140 -12.00 -1.16 -8.21
C TYR A 140 -12.34 -2.65 -8.32
N THR A 141 -11.93 -3.47 -7.36
CA THR A 141 -12.22 -4.92 -7.40
C THR A 141 -13.71 -5.20 -7.28
N VAL A 142 -14.44 -4.48 -6.43
CA VAL A 142 -15.90 -4.62 -6.30
C VAL A 142 -16.61 -4.27 -7.61
N VAL A 143 -16.26 -3.14 -8.23
CA VAL A 143 -16.85 -2.71 -9.51
C VAL A 143 -16.57 -3.73 -10.60
N TRP A 144 -15.34 -4.21 -10.72
CA TRP A 144 -14.97 -5.21 -11.73
C TRP A 144 -15.64 -6.56 -11.49
N LEU A 145 -15.81 -6.99 -10.24
CA LEU A 145 -16.50 -8.22 -9.89
C LEU A 145 -17.99 -8.11 -10.23
N ALA A 146 -18.64 -6.98 -9.93
CA ALA A 146 -20.02 -6.72 -10.31
C ALA A 146 -20.19 -6.73 -11.85
N LEU A 147 -19.27 -6.09 -12.57
CA LEU A 147 -19.26 -6.07 -14.04
C LEU A 147 -19.07 -7.48 -14.62
N PHE A 148 -18.18 -8.28 -14.04
CA PHE A 148 -17.96 -9.66 -14.44
C PHE A 148 -19.21 -10.54 -14.22
N LEU A 149 -19.84 -10.44 -13.05
CA LEU A 149 -21.10 -11.14 -12.75
C LEU A 149 -22.23 -10.70 -13.69
N TYR A 150 -22.27 -9.42 -14.03
CA TYR A 150 -23.26 -8.87 -14.95
C TYR A 150 -23.09 -9.42 -16.37
N ILE A 151 -21.86 -9.42 -16.91
CA ILE A 151 -21.55 -10.03 -18.22
C ILE A 151 -21.92 -11.52 -18.21
N PHE A 152 -21.59 -12.24 -17.14
CA PHE A 152 -21.88 -13.67 -17.05
C PHE A 152 -23.38 -13.95 -16.95
N SER A 153 -24.14 -13.12 -16.23
CA SER A 153 -25.61 -13.15 -16.20
C SER A 153 -26.19 -12.95 -17.61
N ILE A 154 -25.68 -11.97 -18.36
CA ILE A 154 -26.08 -11.75 -19.76
C ILE A 154 -25.75 -12.95 -20.63
N SER A 155 -24.55 -13.53 -20.50
CA SER A 155 -24.15 -14.71 -21.28
C SER A 155 -25.11 -15.89 -21.08
N ARG A 156 -25.54 -16.14 -19.84
CA ARG A 156 -26.54 -17.18 -19.55
C ARG A 156 -27.91 -16.86 -20.16
N ARG A 157 -28.36 -15.61 -20.04
CA ARG A 157 -29.64 -15.16 -20.63
C ARG A 157 -29.65 -15.28 -22.15
N GLN A 158 -28.54 -14.91 -22.80
CA GLN A 158 -28.36 -15.04 -24.25
C GLN A 158 -28.47 -16.50 -24.69
N LYS A 159 -27.79 -17.43 -24.01
CA LYS A 159 -27.88 -18.86 -24.34
C LYS A 159 -29.30 -19.40 -24.24
N ARG A 160 -30.06 -18.99 -23.21
CA ARG A 160 -31.47 -19.39 -23.04
C ARG A 160 -32.35 -18.89 -24.19
N ILE A 161 -32.22 -17.60 -24.53
CA ILE A 161 -33.01 -16.99 -25.62
C ILE A 161 -32.70 -17.67 -26.96
N ILE A 162 -31.42 -17.96 -27.25
CA ILE A 162 -31.03 -18.65 -28.49
C ILE A 162 -31.67 -20.03 -28.57
N SER A 163 -31.63 -20.82 -27.48
CA SER A 163 -32.27 -22.14 -27.46
C SER A 163 -33.79 -22.07 -27.64
N GLU A 164 -34.45 -21.07 -27.06
CA GLU A 164 -35.90 -20.88 -27.22
C GLU A 164 -36.25 -20.50 -28.67
N LEU A 165 -35.44 -19.64 -29.32
CA LEU A 165 -35.63 -19.28 -30.73
C LEU A 165 -35.42 -20.47 -31.67
N GLU A 166 -34.45 -21.33 -31.39
CA GLU A 166 -34.18 -22.53 -32.18
C GLU A 166 -35.35 -23.52 -32.10
N ILE A 167 -35.88 -23.76 -30.89
CA ILE A 167 -37.08 -24.59 -30.68
C ILE A 167 -38.29 -24.01 -31.41
N LEU A 168 -38.53 -22.70 -31.31
CA LEU A 168 -39.65 -22.05 -31.99
C LEU A 168 -39.51 -22.08 -33.51
N ALA A 169 -38.30 -21.96 -34.04
CA ALA A 169 -38.02 -22.08 -35.46
C ALA A 169 -38.31 -23.51 -35.97
N GLU A 170 -37.94 -24.53 -35.20
CA GLU A 170 -38.22 -25.94 -35.52
C GLU A 170 -39.72 -26.24 -35.48
N VAL A 171 -40.43 -25.81 -34.43
CA VAL A 171 -41.90 -25.96 -34.32
C VAL A 171 -42.62 -25.25 -35.47
N LYS A 172 -42.18 -24.03 -35.82
CA LYS A 172 -42.74 -23.26 -36.94
C LYS A 172 -42.44 -23.90 -38.31
N GLY A 173 -41.30 -24.58 -38.45
CA GLY A 173 -40.95 -25.37 -39.63
C GLY A 173 -41.81 -26.61 -39.79
N SER A 174 -42.09 -27.31 -38.68
CA SER A 174 -42.96 -28.50 -38.64
C SER A 174 -44.44 -28.20 -38.88
N ALA A 175 -44.91 -26.99 -38.58
CA ALA A 175 -46.31 -26.60 -38.72
C ALA A 175 -46.69 -26.13 -40.14
N ARG A 176 -45.77 -26.15 -41.11
CA ARG A 176 -46.01 -25.78 -42.50
C ARG A 176 -46.24 -27.06 -43.32
N PRO A 177 -47.43 -27.28 -43.93
CA PRO A 177 -47.74 -28.47 -44.74
C PRO A 177 -46.98 -28.49 -46.07
#